data_AF-R5LQE8-F1
#
_entry.id   AF-R5LQE8-F1
#
_cell.length_a   1.000
_cell.length_b   1.000
_cell.length_c   1.000
_cell.angle_alpha   90.00
_cell.angle_beta   90.00
_cell.angle_gamma   90.00
#
_symmetry.space_group_name_H-M   'P 1'
#
loop_
_entity.id
_entity.type
_entity.pdbx_description
1 polymer ?
#
loop_
_entity_poly.entity_id
_entity_poly.type
_entity_poly.pdbx_seq_one_letter_code
_entity_poly.pdbx_strand_id
1 'polypeptide(L)' 'MKNIMLLIKKIVLSAFVLYGYNLIAVNFNMIIPINYITVGLMTILGAPVLVALVLFKILVL' A
#
# COMPACT_ATOMS: atom_id res chain seq x y z
N MET A 1 16.71 4.77 18.90
CA MET A 1 16.39 5.72 17.82
C MET A 1 16.45 5.13 16.41
N LYS A 2 17.46 4.31 16.04
CA LYS A 2 17.55 3.71 14.69
C LYS A 2 16.29 2.95 14.24
N ASN A 3 15.69 2.15 15.12
CA ASN A 3 14.53 1.33 14.75
C ASN A 3 13.27 2.16 14.48
N ILE A 4 13.07 3.26 15.22
CA ILE A 4 11.96 4.20 14.99
C ILE A 4 12.14 4.91 13.64
N MET A 5 13.37 5.34 13.33
CA MET A 5 13.67 5.96 12.03
C MET A 5 13.44 4.99 10.87
N LEU A 6 13.81 3.72 11.04
CA LEU A 6 13.53 2.68 10.05
C LEU A 6 12.03 2.46 9.87
N LEU A 7 11.26 2.47 10.95
CA LEU A 7 9.82 2.31 10.91
C LEU A 7 9.14 3.48 10.18
N ILE A 8 9.52 4.72 10.48
CA ILE A 8 9.02 5.92 9.77
C ILE A 8 9.37 5.83 8.28
N LYS A 9 10.61 5.46 7.94
CA LYS A 9 11.00 5.27 6.53
C LYS A 9 10.14 4.24 5.83
N LYS A 10 9.82 3.11 6.49
CA LYS A 10 8.94 2.09 5.92
C LYS A 10 7.54 2.64 5.68
N ILE A 11 6.94 3.34 6.65
CA ILE A 11 5.60 3.94 6.50
C ILE A 11 5.55 4.90 5.31
N VAL A 12 6.54 5.79 5.21
CA VAL A 12 6.64 6.76 4.11
C VAL A 12 6.76 6.03 2.78
N LEU A 13 7.64 5.04 2.69
CA LEU A 13 7.85 4.25 1.47
C LEU A 13 6.58 3.47 1.08
N SER A 14 5.87 2.88 2.06
CA SER A 14 4.60 2.19 1.86
C SER A 14 3.53 3.11 1.28
N ALA A 15 3.41 4.35 1.80
CA ALA A 15 2.48 5.34 1.26
C ALA A 15 2.83 5.74 -0.18
N PHE A 16 4.13 5.95 -0.48
CA PHE A 16 4.58 6.25 -1.84
C PHE A 16 4.31 5.10 -2.81
N VAL A 17 4.52 3.86 -2.39
CA VAL A 17 4.27 2.70 -3.25
C VAL A 17 2.77 2.53 -3.53
N LEU A 18 1.91 2.69 -2.52
CA LEU A 18 0.45 2.68 -2.71
C LEU A 18 -0.01 3.81 -3.66
N TYR A 19 0.57 5.01 -3.51
CA TYR A 19 0.28 6.13 -4.39
C TYR A 19 0.76 5.87 -5.82
N GLY A 20 1.98 5.36 -6.00
CA GLY A 20 2.53 5.00 -7.31
C GLY A 20 1.69 3.94 -8.02
N TYR A 21 1.21 2.92 -7.29
CA TYR A 21 0.24 1.96 -7.81
C TYR A 21 -1.05 2.65 -8.27
N ASN A 22 -1.63 3.54 -7.45
CA ASN A 22 -2.89 4.21 -7.78
C ASN A 22 -2.80 5.09 -9.03
N LEU A 23 -1.65 5.70 -9.33
CA LEU A 23 -1.43 6.45 -10.57
C LEU A 23 -1.59 5.58 -11.82
N ILE A 24 -1.26 4.29 -11.73
CA ILE A 24 -1.45 3.33 -12.82
C ILE A 24 -2.88 2.80 -12.81
N ALA A 25 -3.37 2.45 -11.62
CA ALA A 25 -4.64 1.78 -11.39
C ALA A 25 -5.89 2.65 -11.64
N VAL A 26 -5.74 3.99 -11.67
CA VAL A 26 -6.82 4.93 -11.97
C VAL A 26 -7.47 4.63 -13.34
N ASN A 27 -6.68 4.23 -14.34
CA ASN A 27 -7.17 3.91 -15.68
C ASN A 27 -8.04 2.65 -15.71
N PHE A 28 -7.93 1.79 -14.69
CA PHE A 28 -8.68 0.54 -14.57
C PHE A 28 -9.80 0.62 -13.53
N ASN A 29 -10.05 1.80 -12.95
CA ASN A 29 -10.95 1.98 -11.81
C ASN A 29 -10.59 1.09 -10.59
N MET A 30 -9.32 0.69 -10.46
CA MET A 30 -8.82 -0.23 -9.42
C MET A 30 -8.08 0.49 -8.29
N ILE A 31 -8.55 1.68 -7.91
CA ILE A 31 -7.90 2.52 -6.89
C ILE A 31 -7.97 1.83 -5.52
N ILE A 32 -6.83 1.65 -4.86
CA ILE A 32 -6.77 1.19 -3.47
C ILE A 32 -6.81 2.41 -2.55
N PRO A 33 -7.74 2.51 -1.60
CA PRO A 33 -7.81 3.65 -0.69
C PRO A 33 -6.54 3.73 0.17
N ILE A 34 -5.93 4.92 0.26
CA ILE A 34 -4.76 5.17 1.10
C ILE A 34 -5.24 5.62 2.48
N ASN A 35 -5.28 4.70 3.44
CA ASN A 35 -5.69 4.96 4.82
C ASN A 35 -4.75 4.24 5.80
N TYR A 36 -4.97 4.41 7.11
CA TYR A 36 -4.12 3.82 8.14
C TYR A 36 -4.03 2.29 8.04
N ILE A 37 -5.09 1.61 7.58
CA ILE A 37 -5.12 0.15 7.45
C ILE A 37 -4.26 -0.28 6.25
N THR A 38 -4.47 0.30 5.06
CA THR A 38 -3.73 -0.11 3.86
C THR A 38 -2.24 0.24 3.96
N VAL A 39 -1.92 1.42 4.50
CA VAL A 39 -0.53 1.82 4.77
C VAL A 39 0.08 0.95 5.86
N GLY A 40 -0.66 0.62 6.92
CA GLY A 40 -0.19 -0.26 8.00
C GLY A 40 0.14 -1.66 7.50
N LEU A 41 -0.77 -2.28 6.75
CA LEU A 41 -0.56 -3.58 6.10
C LEU A 41 0.65 -3.54 5.17
N MET A 42 0.76 -2.49 4.35
CA MET A 42 1.88 -2.29 3.43
C MET A 42 3.21 -2.05 4.16
N THR A 43 3.18 -1.49 5.37
CA THR A 43 4.37 -1.27 6.20
C THR A 43 4.87 -2.57 6.83
N ILE A 44 3.95 -3.43 7.29
CA ILE A 44 4.26 -4.69 7.97
C ILE A 44 4.66 -5.77 6.95
N LEU A 45 3.85 -5.94 5.90
CA LEU A 45 3.98 -7.04 4.95
C LEU A 45 4.75 -6.63 3.68
N GLY A 46 4.89 -5.34 3.38
CA GLY A 46 5.62 -4.85 2.21
C GLY A 46 4.90 -5.11 0.89
N ALA A 47 5.68 -5.24 -0.19
CA ALA A 47 5.17 -5.43 -1.55
C ALA A 47 4.15 -6.59 -1.74
N PRO A 48 4.27 -7.75 -1.06
CA PRO A 48 3.26 -8.81 -1.14
C PRO A 48 1.82 -8.34 -0.84
N VAL A 49 1.65 -7.35 0.05
CA VAL A 49 0.33 -6.82 0.39
C VAL A 49 -0.32 -6.09 -0.77
N LEU A 50 0.44 -5.45 -1.67
CA LEU A 50 -0.15 -4.83 -2.85
C LEU A 50 -0.87 -5.87 -3.69
N VAL A 51 -0.22 -7.01 -3.95
CA VAL A 51 -0.81 -8.10 -4.73
C VAL A 51 -2.07 -8.61 -4.04
N ALA A 52 -2.02 -8.81 -2.72
CA ALA A 52 -3.18 -9.23 -1.95
C ALA A 52 -4.34 -8.21 -1.99
N LEU A 53 -4.05 -6.91 -1.87
CA LEU A 53 -5.05 -5.84 -1.93
C LEU A 53 -5.67 -5.71 -3.33
N VAL A 54 -4.87 -5.89 -4.38
CA VAL A 54 -5.34 -5.92 -5.77
C VAL A 54 -6.25 -7.12 -5.98
N LEU A 55 -5.82 -8.32 -5.60
CA LEU A 55 -6.63 -9.54 -5.72
C LEU A 55 -7.92 -9.44 -4.92
N PHE A 56 -7.87 -8.92 -3.69
CA PHE A 56 -9.05 -8.67 -2.87
C PHE A 56 -10.03 -7.73 -3.58
N LYS A 57 -9.52 -6.64 -4.17
CA LYS A 57 -10.34 -5.69 -4.93
C LYS A 57 -10.98 -6.35 -6.17
N ILE A 58 -10.29 -7.25 -6.86
CA ILE A 58 -10.81 -7.97 -8.04
C ILE A 58 -11.85 -9.03 -7.65
N LEU A 59 -11.72 -9.67 -6.50
CA LEU A 59 -12.59 -10.78 -6.08
C LEU A 59 -13.86 -10.33 -5.35
N VAL A 60 -13.78 -9.23 -4.60
CA VAL A 60 -14.89 -8.74 -3.74
C VAL A 60 -15.78 -7.72 -4.46
N LEU A 61 -15.29 -7.14 -5.56
CA LEU A 61 -15.93 -6.09 -6.34
C LEU A 61 -16.21 -6.61 -7.75
#